data_AF-A0A2V5V284-F1
#
_entry.id   AF-A0A2V5V284-F1
#
_cell.length_a   1.000
_cell.length_b   1.000
_cell.length_c   1.000
_cell.angle_alpha   90.00
_cell.angle_beta   90.00
_cell.angle_gamma   90.00
#
_symmetry.space_group_name_H-M   'P 1'
#
loop_
_entity.id
_entity.type
_entity.pdbx_description
1 polymer ?
#
loop_
_entity_poly.entity_id
_entity_poly.type
_entity_poly.pdbx_seq_one_letter_code
_entity_poly.pdbx_strand_id
1 'polypeptide(L)' 'MKADRVLSETLAPMLNRPIEQLRERLLVGAPEACAEKLSAYKTAGVQRVFIWPVRDELDQLTLFQEKVAPLVDG' A
#
# COMPACT_ATOMS: atom_id res chain seq x y z
N MET A 1 9.75 -10.92 2.16
CA MET A 1 11.13 -10.64 1.68
C MET A 1 11.25 -9.34 0.87
N LYS A 2 10.52 -9.10 -0.24
CA LYS A 2 10.58 -7.80 -0.95
C LYS A 2 9.90 -6.65 -0.17
N ALA A 3 8.68 -6.88 0.31
CA ALA A 3 7.89 -5.91 1.07
C ALA A 3 8.62 -5.40 2.33
N ASP A 4 9.21 -6.31 3.11
CA ASP A 4 9.95 -5.95 4.33
C ASP A 4 11.17 -5.07 4.04
N ARG A 5 11.90 -5.33 2.94
CA ARG A 5 13.03 -4.49 2.52
C ARG A 5 12.58 -3.10 2.12
N VAL A 6 11.48 -2.97 1.39
CA VAL A 6 10.93 -1.64 1.03
C VAL A 6 10.57 -0.86 2.29
N LEU A 7 9.96 -1.52 3.29
CA LEU A 7 9.65 -0.91 4.58
C LEU A 7 10.92 -0.51 5.35
N SER A 8 11.89 -1.41 5.52
CA SER A 8 13.06 -1.16 6.37
C SER A 8 14.11 -0.27 5.73
N GLU A 9 14.36 -0.40 4.43
CA GLU A 9 15.49 0.24 3.74
C GLU A 9 15.08 1.52 3.00
N THR A 10 13.80 1.72 2.68
CA THR A 10 13.33 2.90 1.95
C THR A 10 12.36 3.74 2.77
N LEU A 11 11.26 3.15 3.22
CA LEU A 11 10.17 3.92 3.83
C LEU A 11 10.45 4.34 5.28
N ALA A 12 11.01 3.46 6.12
CA ALA A 12 11.31 3.79 7.51
C ALA A 12 12.34 4.93 7.64
N PRO A 13 13.47 4.95 6.91
CA PRO A 13 14.39 6.08 6.93
C PRO A 13 13.79 7.36 6.37
N MET A 14 13.08 7.27 5.25
CA MET A 14 12.53 8.45 4.56
C MET A 14 11.39 9.12 5.35
N LEU A 15 10.53 8.33 6.00
CA LEU A 15 9.41 8.86 6.79
C LEU A 15 9.76 9.07 8.26
N ASN A 16 10.96 8.65 8.69
CA ASN A 16 11.42 8.65 10.08
C ASN A 16 10.38 8.00 11.03
N ARG A 17 9.92 6.79 10.68
CA ARG A 17 8.87 6.05 11.41
C ARG A 17 9.22 4.57 11.63
N PRO A 18 8.75 3.96 12.73
CA PRO A 18 8.89 2.51 12.96
C PRO A 18 8.20 1.67 11.89
N ILE A 19 8.79 0.52 11.54
CA ILE A 19 8.32 -0.38 10.47
C ILE A 19 6.91 -0.89 10.77
N GLU A 20 6.60 -1.14 12.04
CA GLU A 20 5.34 -1.67 12.52
C GLU A 20 4.20 -0.70 12.19
N GLN A 21 4.40 0.59 12.47
CA GLN A 21 3.43 1.64 12.13
C GLN A 21 3.26 1.79 10.62
N LEU A 22 4.33 1.60 9.84
CA LEU A 22 4.27 1.67 8.39
C LEU A 22 3.55 0.46 7.79
N ARG A 23 3.76 -0.73 8.35
CA ARG A 23 3.10 -1.97 7.91
C ARG A 23 1.59 -1.91 8.13
N GLU A 24 1.13 -1.26 9.18
CA GLU A 24 -0.31 -1.09 9.44
C GLU A 24 -0.98 -0.14 8.45
N ARG A 25 -0.29 0.94 8.05
CA ARG A 25 -0.90 2.06 7.33
C ARG A 25 -0.65 2.08 5.82
N LEU A 26 0.46 1.49 5.38
CA LEU A 26 0.89 1.54 3.98
C LEU A 26 0.46 0.29 3.21
N LEU A 27 0.29 0.47 1.89
CA LEU A 27 -0.06 -0.60 0.95
C LEU A 27 1.19 -1.33 0.49
N VAL A 28 1.86 -2.00 1.43
CA VAL A 28 3.08 -2.78 1.16
C VAL A 28 2.85 -4.23 1.59
N GLY A 29 2.74 -5.14 0.62
CA GLY A 29 2.44 -6.54 0.88
C GLY A 29 1.75 -7.24 -0.29
N ALA A 30 1.05 -8.33 0.01
CA ALA A 30 0.23 -9.05 -0.95
C ALA A 30 -0.99 -8.20 -1.39
N PRO A 31 -1.51 -8.38 -2.61
CA PRO A 31 -2.63 -7.59 -3.11
C PRO A 31 -3.87 -7.61 -2.21
N GLU A 32 -4.20 -8.77 -1.65
CA GLU A 32 -5.36 -8.99 -0.78
C GLU A 32 -5.24 -8.18 0.52
N ALA A 33 -4.04 -8.17 1.13
CA ALA A 33 -3.77 -7.39 2.34
C ALA A 33 -3.81 -5.87 2.07
N CYS A 34 -3.43 -5.43 0.87
CA CYS A 34 -3.58 -4.04 0.46
C CYS A 34 -5.05 -3.66 0.24
N ALA A 35 -5.82 -4.56 -0.39
CA ALA A 35 -7.24 -4.37 -0.63
C ALA A 35 -8.02 -4.31 0.69
N GLU A 36 -7.75 -5.18 1.64
CA GLU A 36 -8.38 -5.19 2.97
C GLU A 36 -8.26 -3.82 3.68
N LYS A 37 -7.06 -3.21 3.63
CA LYS A 37 -6.84 -1.86 4.19
C LYS A 37 -7.64 -0.79 3.48
N LEU A 38 -7.70 -0.84 2.15
CA LEU A 38 -8.49 0.11 1.36
C LEU A 38 -9.99 -0.05 1.61
N SER A 39 -10.48 -1.29 1.74
CA SER A 39 -11.86 -1.58 2.12
C SER A 39 -12.16 -1.03 3.52
N ALA A 40 -11.24 -1.16 4.47
CA ALA A 40 -11.40 -0.55 5.79
C ALA A 40 -11.48 1.00 5.72
N TYR A 41 -10.67 1.64 4.88
CA TYR A 41 -10.78 3.09 4.64
C TYR A 41 -12.13 3.46 4.01
N LYS A 42 -12.59 2.69 3.03
CA LYS A 42 -13.91 2.87 2.39
C LYS A 42 -15.04 2.76 3.41
N THR A 43 -15.02 1.73 4.26
CA THR A 43 -15.98 1.55 5.36
C THR A 43 -15.93 2.70 6.38
N ALA A 44 -14.76 3.29 6.60
CA ALA A 44 -14.60 4.48 7.45
C ALA A 44 -15.05 5.80 6.78
N GLY A 45 -15.57 5.75 5.54
CA GLY A 45 -16.10 6.90 4.81
C GLY A 45 -15.07 7.65 3.97
N VAL A 46 -13.86 7.10 3.78
CA VAL A 46 -12.86 7.69 2.90
C VAL A 46 -13.34 7.59 1.45
N GLN A 47 -13.44 8.75 0.77
CA GLN A 47 -13.94 8.83 -0.60
C GLN A 47 -12.82 8.79 -1.66
N ARG A 48 -11.58 9.13 -1.27
CA ARG A 48 -10.45 9.23 -2.18
C ARG A 48 -9.16 8.88 -1.47
N VAL A 49 -8.35 8.06 -2.13
CA VAL A 49 -6.99 7.71 -1.70
C VAL A 49 -6.03 8.11 -2.82
N PHE A 50 -4.97 8.82 -2.48
CA PHE A 50 -3.88 9.10 -3.41
C PHE A 50 -2.82 8.03 -3.26
N ILE A 51 -2.47 7.37 -4.37
CA ILE A 51 -1.46 6.32 -4.39
C ILE A 51 -0.13 6.93 -4.79
N TRP A 52 0.91 6.69 -3.99
CA TRP A 52 2.26 7.11 -4.28
C TRP A 52 3.18 5.88 -4.43
N PRO A 53 3.62 5.58 -5.66
CA PRO A 53 4.60 4.54 -5.93
C PRO A 53 5.95 4.84 -5.32
N VAL A 54 6.58 3.83 -4.73
CA VAL A 54 7.88 3.98 -4.05
C VAL A 54 9.05 3.90 -5.05
N ARG A 55 8.88 3.13 -6.14
CA ARG A 55 9.83 2.93 -7.24
C ARG A 55 9.07 2.50 -8.50
N ASP A 56 9.68 2.61 -9.68
CA ASP A 56 9.15 2.05 -10.94
C ASP A 56 7.66 2.41 -11.15
N GLU A 57 7.37 3.72 -11.19
CA GLU A 57 6.04 4.30 -11.01
C GLU A 57 4.94 3.61 -11.84
N LEU A 58 5.18 3.48 -13.15
CA LEU A 58 4.21 2.90 -14.08
C LEU A 58 3.93 1.42 -13.79
N ASP A 59 4.95 0.65 -13.44
CA ASP A 59 4.81 -0.78 -13.15
C ASP A 59 4.01 -0.98 -11.86
N GLN A 60 4.28 -0.17 -10.83
CA GLN A 60 3.55 -0.24 -9.57
C GLN A 60 2.10 0.20 -9.70
N LEU A 61 1.82 1.26 -10.48
CA LEU A 61 0.44 1.70 -10.74
C LEU A 61 -0.33 0.66 -11.58
N THR A 62 0.33 0.05 -12.57
CA THR A 62 -0.26 -1.04 -13.37
C THR A 62 -0.59 -2.23 -12.48
N LEU A 63 0.36 -2.67 -11.65
CA LEU A 63 0.15 -3.77 -10.71
C LEU A 63 -0.98 -3.48 -9.71
N PHE A 64 -1.04 -2.24 -9.19
CA PHE A 64 -2.10 -1.81 -8.30
C PHE A 64 -3.48 -1.90 -8.97
N GLN A 65 -3.59 -1.37 -10.19
CA GLN A 65 -4.84 -1.38 -10.96
C GLN A 65 -5.29 -2.79 -11.33
N GLU A 66 -4.36 -3.71 -11.63
CA GLU A 66 -4.68 -5.08 -12.02
C GLU A 66 -4.95 -6.02 -10.84
N LYS A 67 -4.30 -5.80 -9.69
CA LYS A 67 -4.29 -6.78 -8.59
C LYS A 67 -4.96 -6.31 -7.32
N VAL A 68 -5.02 -5.00 -7.06
CA VAL A 68 -5.56 -4.45 -5.81
C VAL A 68 -6.92 -3.80 -6.04
N ALA A 69 -7.02 -2.87 -6.99
CA ALA A 69 -8.26 -2.12 -7.23
C ALA A 69 -9.51 -3.01 -7.44
N PRO A 70 -9.45 -4.12 -8.20
CA PRO A 70 -10.61 -5.00 -8.41
C PRO A 70 -11.11 -5.69 -7.14
N LEU A 71 -10.27 -5.80 -6.09
CA LEU A 71 -10.61 -6.46 -4.83
C LEU A 71 -11.30 -5.53 -3.82
N VAL A 72 -11.30 -4.22 -4.04
CA VAL A 72 -11.88 -3.21 -3.13
C VAL A 72 -13.35 -2.89 -3.48
N ASP A 73 -13.73 -3.14 -4.72
CA ASP A 73 -15.08 -2.90 -5.26
C ASP A 73 -15.91 -4.18 -5.46
N GLY A 74 -15.38 -5.32 -5.03
CA GLY A 74 -16.10 -6.59 -4.96
C GLY A 74 -17.06 -6.70 -3.79
#